data_AF-A0A7C7H3L8-F1
#
_entry.id   AF-A0A7C7H3L8-F1
#
_cell.length_a   1.000
_cell.length_b   1.000
_cell.length_c   1.000
_cell.angle_alpha   90.00
_cell.angle_beta   90.00
_cell.angle_gamma   90.00
#
_symmetry.space_group_name_H-M   'P 1'
#
loop_
_entity.id
_entity.type
_entity.pdbx_description
1 polymer ?
#
loop_
_entity_poly.entity_id
_entity_poly.type
_entity_poly.pdbx_seq_one_letter_code
_entity_poly.pdbx_strand_id
1 'polypeptide(L)'
;MKKLFFAITWIATNSLSFAQSDIAAARAMGDGASVTITGIVTSGSELGVIRYVQDLSAGIACYPGSGSVTFTPSRGDSITISGTLKDYNGLLEIDPITNVITISTGNPLPSPEIITPLQMDENTEGELVQIDNVVFGAACSNFLGNTAYGFTSNSETGTIYVKTGSPLEGSLVPIGSISLTGIMSQFTFSSPANDGYQLLPRDISDLGSSATFNFNSCVEQINITSTSFDLVWTTDSAGSTNIRYGLTNSLELGDINSGGSTTSHTMQLTSLSPAAFYYVKAYTTIGTDTAFSGIELYSTASNSSGEIKVYFNNPVDTSVSTGTDAIYLDGTFNDTIAAYIGRAQNTIDLSIYNNNNSMIVDSINAAYNRGVNIRYVSESAVANTELSNMDSNIGY
;
A
#
# COMPACT_ATOMS: atom_id res chain seq x y z
N MET A 1 -71.34 -20.75 61.55
CA MET A 1 -70.06 -21.43 61.25
C MET A 1 -69.57 -20.97 59.88
N LYS A 2 -68.24 -20.82 59.76
CA LYS A 2 -67.50 -19.86 58.94
C LYS A 2 -67.64 -20.06 57.43
N LYS A 3 -67.88 -18.97 56.68
CA LYS A 3 -67.72 -18.93 55.21
C LYS A 3 -66.23 -18.74 54.90
N LEU A 4 -65.64 -19.71 54.20
CA LEU A 4 -64.24 -19.70 53.78
C LEU A 4 -64.14 -18.93 52.45
N PHE A 5 -63.53 -17.75 52.46
CA PHE A 5 -63.17 -17.02 51.24
C PHE A 5 -61.78 -17.50 50.81
N PHE A 6 -61.68 -18.13 49.64
CA PHE A 6 -60.40 -18.39 48.97
C PHE A 6 -60.03 -17.14 48.17
N ALA A 7 -59.01 -16.41 48.62
CA ALA A 7 -58.36 -15.39 47.82
C ALA A 7 -57.27 -16.08 46.98
N ILE A 8 -57.46 -16.13 45.67
CA ILE A 8 -56.44 -16.56 44.71
C ILE A 8 -55.59 -15.33 44.37
N THR A 9 -54.37 -15.28 44.91
CA THR A 9 -53.35 -14.30 44.54
C THR A 9 -52.67 -14.77 43.26
N TRP A 10 -52.91 -14.06 42.17
CA TRP A 10 -52.22 -14.28 40.89
C TRP A 10 -50.87 -13.54 40.94
N ILE A 11 -49.77 -14.27 41.11
CA ILE A 11 -48.42 -13.72 40.99
C ILE A 11 -48.09 -13.70 39.51
N ALA A 12 -48.19 -12.53 38.88
CA ALA A 12 -47.68 -12.30 37.53
C ALA A 12 -46.15 -12.18 37.61
N THR A 13 -45.44 -13.25 37.31
CA THR A 13 -44.00 -13.19 37.03
C THR A 13 -43.83 -12.55 35.65
N ASN A 14 -43.42 -11.28 35.61
CA ASN A 14 -42.92 -10.67 34.38
C ASN A 14 -41.57 -11.30 34.07
N SER A 15 -41.56 -12.37 33.27
CA SER A 15 -40.36 -12.80 32.58
C SER A 15 -40.06 -11.75 31.51
N LEU A 16 -39.08 -10.88 31.77
CA LEU A 16 -38.43 -10.08 30.73
C LEU A 16 -37.74 -11.07 29.79
N SER A 17 -38.45 -11.54 28.77
CA SER A 17 -37.83 -12.18 27.62
C SER A 17 -37.09 -11.07 26.89
N PHE A 18 -35.76 -11.03 26.98
CA PHE A 18 -34.97 -10.23 26.05
C PHE A 18 -35.31 -10.73 24.66
N ALA A 19 -36.08 -9.95 23.91
CA ALA A 19 -36.36 -10.25 22.52
C ALA A 19 -35.03 -10.16 21.76
N GLN A 20 -34.75 -11.15 20.93
CA GLN A 20 -33.66 -11.10 19.97
C GLN A 20 -33.84 -9.84 19.11
N SER A 21 -32.88 -8.93 19.17
CA SER A 21 -32.87 -7.74 18.32
C SER A 21 -32.13 -8.08 17.03
N ASP A 22 -32.57 -7.50 15.91
CA ASP A 22 -31.69 -7.41 14.74
C ASP A 22 -30.49 -6.52 15.07
N ILE A 23 -29.39 -6.71 14.35
CA ILE A 23 -28.12 -6.06 14.69
C ILE A 23 -28.22 -4.54 14.55
N ALA A 24 -28.95 -4.02 13.56
CA ALA A 24 -29.16 -2.59 13.40
C ALA A 24 -29.88 -1.96 14.62
N ALA A 25 -30.95 -2.60 15.10
CA ALA A 25 -31.66 -2.15 16.30
C ALA A 25 -30.79 -2.26 17.56
N ALA A 26 -29.96 -3.31 17.67
CA ALA A 26 -29.01 -3.44 18.76
C ALA A 26 -28.01 -2.28 18.77
N ARG A 27 -27.37 -1.97 17.63
CA ARG A 27 -26.43 -0.84 17.51
C ARG A 27 -27.04 0.49 18.01
N ALA A 28 -28.33 0.70 17.78
CA ALA A 28 -29.04 1.91 18.19
C ALA A 28 -29.36 2.01 19.70
N MET A 29 -29.09 0.98 20.51
CA MET A 29 -29.40 0.98 21.95
C MET A 29 -28.41 1.82 22.79
N GLY A 30 -27.26 2.19 22.21
CA GLY A 30 -26.25 3.04 22.82
C GLY A 30 -25.25 2.31 23.71
N ASP A 31 -24.15 3.01 24.02
CA ASP A 31 -23.05 2.51 24.85
C ASP A 31 -23.54 2.04 26.24
N GLY A 32 -23.03 0.90 26.70
CA GLY A 32 -23.40 0.28 27.96
C GLY A 32 -24.70 -0.52 27.96
N ALA A 33 -25.45 -0.55 26.85
CA ALA A 33 -26.69 -1.33 26.76
C ALA A 33 -26.39 -2.84 26.68
N SER A 34 -27.20 -3.66 27.36
CA SER A 34 -27.16 -5.12 27.20
C SER A 34 -27.97 -5.55 25.98
N VAL A 35 -27.34 -6.32 25.09
CA VAL A 35 -27.93 -6.76 23.82
C VAL A 35 -27.86 -8.27 23.66
N THR A 36 -28.83 -8.82 22.92
CA THR A 36 -28.83 -10.21 22.44
C THR A 36 -29.12 -10.20 20.94
N ILE A 37 -28.15 -10.61 20.14
CA ILE A 37 -28.24 -10.64 18.66
C ILE A 37 -28.00 -12.06 18.13
N THR A 38 -28.44 -12.33 16.91
CA THR A 38 -28.08 -13.55 16.18
C THR A 38 -27.67 -13.19 14.76
N GLY A 39 -26.56 -13.75 14.29
CA GLY A 39 -26.09 -13.52 12.93
C GLY A 39 -25.06 -14.56 12.51
N ILE A 40 -24.50 -14.36 11.32
CA ILE A 40 -23.42 -15.17 10.76
C ILE A 40 -22.07 -14.53 11.10
N VAL A 41 -21.14 -15.34 11.59
CA VAL A 41 -19.76 -14.93 11.85
C VAL A 41 -19.04 -14.75 10.51
N THR A 42 -18.60 -13.53 10.20
CA THR A 42 -18.00 -13.16 8.91
C THR A 42 -16.48 -13.18 8.90
N SER A 43 -15.84 -13.24 10.08
CA SER A 43 -14.39 -13.34 10.25
C SER A 43 -14.00 -14.48 11.19
N GLY A 44 -12.81 -15.03 11.01
CA GLY A 44 -12.19 -16.00 11.90
C GLY A 44 -10.99 -15.46 12.67
N SER A 45 -10.08 -16.36 13.06
CA SER A 45 -8.88 -16.05 13.83
C SER A 45 -7.83 -15.24 13.05
N GLU A 46 -7.96 -15.13 11.73
CA GLU A 46 -7.13 -14.27 10.89
C GLU A 46 -7.11 -12.82 11.38
N LEU A 47 -8.25 -12.33 11.90
CA LEU A 47 -8.40 -10.99 12.48
C LEU A 47 -8.06 -10.94 13.99
N GLY A 48 -7.57 -12.03 14.58
CA GLY A 48 -7.22 -12.13 16.00
C GLY A 48 -8.33 -12.74 16.85
N VAL A 49 -8.53 -12.21 18.06
CA VAL A 49 -9.55 -12.71 19.01
C VAL A 49 -10.95 -12.18 18.72
N ILE A 50 -11.04 -11.05 18.03
CA ILE A 50 -12.29 -10.41 17.64
C ILE A 50 -13.02 -11.24 16.57
N ARG A 51 -14.34 -11.21 16.58
CA ARG A 51 -15.19 -11.75 15.51
C ARG A 51 -16.18 -10.69 15.08
N TYR A 52 -16.51 -10.68 13.80
CA TYR A 52 -17.60 -9.86 13.28
C TYR A 52 -18.79 -10.76 13.00
N VAL A 53 -19.98 -10.29 13.40
CA VAL A 53 -21.25 -10.99 13.24
C VAL A 53 -22.16 -10.10 12.43
N GLN A 54 -22.79 -10.65 11.39
CA GLN A 54 -23.66 -9.90 10.49
C GLN A 54 -24.98 -10.65 10.27
N ASP A 55 -26.09 -9.92 10.28
CA ASP A 55 -27.41 -10.40 9.87
C ASP A 55 -27.86 -9.63 8.61
N LEU A 56 -29.16 -9.63 8.29
CA LEU A 56 -29.66 -8.90 7.12
C LEU A 56 -29.74 -7.38 7.32
N SER A 57 -29.52 -6.89 8.53
CA SER A 57 -29.75 -5.50 8.93
C SER A 57 -28.47 -4.71 9.14
N ALA A 58 -27.42 -5.30 9.73
CA ALA A 58 -26.12 -4.67 9.96
C ALA A 58 -25.08 -5.72 10.42
N GLY A 59 -23.83 -5.25 10.57
CA GLY A 59 -22.74 -5.97 11.21
C GLY A 59 -22.35 -5.37 12.57
N ILE A 60 -21.73 -6.19 13.42
CA ILE A 60 -21.20 -5.73 14.71
C ILE A 60 -19.95 -6.52 15.12
N ALA A 61 -19.00 -5.83 15.73
CA ALA A 61 -17.83 -6.44 16.33
C ALA A 61 -18.17 -7.15 17.65
N CYS A 62 -17.53 -8.28 17.92
CA CYS A 62 -17.65 -9.04 19.16
C CYS A 62 -16.24 -9.28 19.70
N TYR A 63 -15.87 -8.59 20.77
CA TYR A 63 -14.53 -8.65 21.36
C TYR A 63 -14.59 -9.37 22.72
N PRO A 64 -13.86 -10.49 22.89
CA PRO A 64 -13.89 -11.24 24.15
C PRO A 64 -12.94 -10.64 25.18
N GLY A 65 -13.23 -9.41 25.64
CA GLY A 65 -12.45 -8.71 26.65
C GLY A 65 -12.60 -9.29 28.05
N SER A 66 -12.09 -8.58 29.06
CA SER A 66 -12.11 -9.05 30.45
C SER A 66 -13.54 -9.28 30.95
N GLY A 67 -13.80 -10.46 31.53
CA GLY A 67 -15.14 -10.84 31.98
C GLY A 67 -15.99 -11.55 30.93
N SER A 68 -15.48 -11.72 29.71
CA SER A 68 -16.15 -12.50 28.67
C SER A 68 -16.09 -14.01 28.94
N VAL A 69 -17.12 -14.73 28.50
CA VAL A 69 -17.07 -16.20 28.36
C VAL A 69 -16.07 -16.59 27.27
N THR A 70 -15.68 -17.87 27.24
CA THR A 70 -14.86 -18.39 26.13
C THR A 70 -15.58 -18.19 24.81
N PHE A 71 -14.92 -17.52 23.87
CA PHE A 71 -15.48 -17.12 22.59
C PHE A 71 -14.51 -17.47 21.46
N THR A 72 -14.80 -18.54 20.74
CA THR A 72 -13.97 -19.04 19.64
C THR A 72 -14.82 -19.52 18.44
N PRO A 73 -15.85 -18.78 17.98
CA PRO A 73 -16.61 -19.20 16.82
C PRO A 73 -15.77 -19.08 15.54
N SER A 74 -16.18 -19.80 14.50
CA SER A 74 -15.53 -19.84 13.19
C SER A 74 -16.35 -19.10 12.15
N ARG A 75 -15.68 -18.65 11.08
CA ARG A 75 -16.34 -18.05 9.91
C ARG A 75 -17.43 -19.01 9.37
N GLY A 76 -18.63 -18.48 9.15
CA GLY A 76 -19.81 -19.24 8.73
C GLY A 76 -20.64 -19.85 9.88
N ASP A 77 -20.22 -19.73 11.14
CA ASP A 77 -21.07 -20.11 12.27
C ASP A 77 -22.24 -19.12 12.39
N SER A 78 -23.45 -19.65 12.58
CA SER A 78 -24.59 -18.85 13.04
C SER A 78 -24.62 -18.92 14.56
N ILE A 79 -24.53 -17.78 15.22
CA ILE A 79 -24.46 -17.71 16.68
C ILE A 79 -25.50 -16.74 17.24
N THR A 80 -26.06 -17.07 18.40
CA THR A 80 -26.74 -16.11 19.27
C THR A 80 -25.77 -15.68 20.36
N ILE A 81 -25.52 -14.37 20.47
CA ILE A 81 -24.58 -13.78 21.41
C ILE A 81 -25.28 -12.78 22.31
N SER A 82 -24.89 -12.72 23.58
CA SER A 82 -25.34 -11.68 24.51
C SER A 82 -24.16 -11.03 25.20
N GLY A 83 -24.25 -9.72 25.43
CA GLY A 83 -23.20 -8.94 26.07
C GLY A 83 -23.58 -7.48 26.20
N THR A 84 -22.59 -6.63 26.43
CA THR A 84 -22.78 -5.19 26.60
C THR A 84 -22.15 -4.46 25.42
N LEU A 85 -22.85 -3.45 24.88
CA LEU A 85 -22.29 -2.56 23.88
C LEU A 85 -21.22 -1.65 24.50
N LYS A 86 -20.15 -1.45 23.75
CA LYS A 86 -19.02 -0.63 24.12
C LYS A 86 -18.46 0.04 22.88
N ASP A 87 -18.21 1.35 22.94
CA ASP A 87 -17.34 2.02 21.97
C ASP A 87 -15.89 1.93 22.46
N TYR A 88 -15.00 1.37 21.61
CA TYR A 88 -13.59 1.26 21.93
C TYR A 88 -12.71 1.68 20.75
N ASN A 89 -12.07 2.84 20.91
CA ASN A 89 -11.26 3.48 19.87
C ASN A 89 -12.05 3.67 18.56
N GLY A 90 -13.31 4.11 18.68
CA GLY A 90 -14.24 4.33 17.57
C GLY A 90 -15.06 3.10 17.21
N LEU A 91 -14.56 1.88 17.44
CA LEU A 91 -15.27 0.66 17.05
C LEU A 91 -16.41 0.34 18.03
N LEU A 92 -17.65 0.24 17.52
CA LEU A 92 -18.78 -0.28 18.31
C LEU A 92 -18.71 -1.81 18.40
N GLU A 93 -18.53 -2.32 19.63
CA GLU A 93 -18.34 -3.75 19.91
C GLU A 93 -19.25 -4.28 21.03
N ILE A 94 -19.50 -5.59 21.03
CA ILE A 94 -20.04 -6.32 22.18
C ILE A 94 -18.87 -6.81 23.05
N ASP A 95 -18.68 -6.18 24.22
CA ASP A 95 -17.67 -6.50 25.22
C ASP A 95 -18.09 -6.01 26.64
N PRO A 96 -18.16 -6.87 27.67
CA PRO A 96 -17.86 -8.30 27.65
C PRO A 96 -19.01 -9.13 27.06
N ILE A 97 -18.62 -10.27 26.49
CA ILE A 97 -19.54 -11.30 25.99
C ILE A 97 -19.98 -12.17 27.16
N THR A 98 -21.26 -12.13 27.53
CA THR A 98 -21.81 -12.86 28.69
C THR A 98 -22.36 -14.25 28.32
N ASN A 99 -22.75 -14.46 27.07
CA ASN A 99 -23.24 -15.75 26.58
C ASN A 99 -23.02 -15.88 25.07
N VAL A 100 -22.72 -17.10 24.61
CA VAL A 100 -22.65 -17.45 23.19
C VAL A 100 -23.24 -18.84 22.97
N ILE A 101 -24.12 -18.99 21.99
CA ILE A 101 -24.73 -20.25 21.58
C ILE A 101 -24.55 -20.39 20.07
N THR A 102 -23.86 -21.45 19.64
CA THR A 102 -23.79 -21.81 18.21
C THR A 102 -25.07 -22.53 17.80
N ILE A 103 -25.77 -21.96 16.81
CA ILE A 103 -27.03 -22.48 16.26
C ILE A 103 -26.74 -23.48 15.14
N SER A 104 -25.85 -23.12 14.22
CA SER A 104 -25.39 -23.96 13.11
C SER A 104 -23.98 -23.55 12.68
N THR A 105 -23.30 -24.41 11.94
CA THR A 105 -21.93 -24.18 11.46
C THR A 105 -21.84 -24.34 9.95
N GLY A 106 -20.83 -23.73 9.33
CA GLY A 106 -20.55 -23.87 7.90
C GLY A 106 -21.63 -23.26 6.97
N ASN A 107 -22.36 -22.25 7.45
CA ASN A 107 -23.33 -21.55 6.63
C ASN A 107 -22.61 -20.70 5.56
N PRO A 108 -23.27 -20.44 4.41
CA PRO A 108 -22.82 -19.41 3.48
C PRO A 108 -22.69 -18.05 4.19
N LEU A 109 -21.70 -17.27 3.77
CA LEU A 109 -21.52 -15.92 4.28
C LEU A 109 -22.51 -14.98 3.60
N PRO A 110 -22.88 -13.85 4.26
CA PRO A 110 -23.54 -12.76 3.58
C PRO A 110 -22.77 -12.35 2.32
N SER A 111 -23.50 -12.06 1.25
CA SER A 111 -22.89 -11.44 0.07
C SER A 111 -22.36 -10.06 0.45
N PRO A 112 -21.11 -9.71 0.12
CA PRO A 112 -20.58 -8.40 0.44
C PRO A 112 -21.40 -7.27 -0.20
N GLU A 113 -21.65 -6.20 0.55
CA GLU A 113 -22.20 -4.98 -0.04
C GLU A 113 -21.13 -4.29 -0.90
N ILE A 114 -21.47 -3.93 -2.14
CA ILE A 114 -20.55 -3.19 -3.01
C ILE A 114 -20.63 -1.70 -2.67
N ILE A 115 -19.51 -1.14 -2.22
CA ILE A 115 -19.41 0.26 -1.78
C ILE A 115 -18.26 0.98 -2.49
N THR A 116 -18.23 2.31 -2.40
CA THR A 116 -17.07 3.13 -2.76
C THR A 116 -16.25 3.52 -1.50
N PRO A 117 -14.99 3.96 -1.64
CA PRO A 117 -14.23 4.42 -0.49
C PRO A 117 -14.89 5.54 0.32
N LEU A 118 -15.69 6.42 -0.29
CA LEU A 118 -16.47 7.45 0.43
C LEU A 118 -17.60 6.88 1.30
N GLN A 119 -18.01 5.64 1.08
CA GLN A 119 -19.02 4.94 1.89
C GLN A 119 -18.38 4.07 3.00
N MET A 120 -17.05 4.14 3.16
CA MET A 120 -16.37 3.61 4.34
C MET A 120 -16.67 4.54 5.52
N ASP A 121 -17.79 4.30 6.19
CA ASP A 121 -18.32 5.12 7.27
C ASP A 121 -19.07 4.28 8.31
N GLU A 122 -19.70 4.96 9.28
CA GLU A 122 -20.45 4.33 10.36
C GLU A 122 -21.60 3.43 9.90
N ASN A 123 -22.19 3.70 8.73
CA ASN A 123 -23.33 2.94 8.24
C ASN A 123 -22.94 1.53 7.81
N THR A 124 -21.70 1.34 7.38
CA THR A 124 -21.17 0.06 6.90
C THR A 124 -20.29 -0.63 7.95
N GLU A 125 -20.07 -0.01 9.12
CA GLU A 125 -19.20 -0.54 10.16
C GLU A 125 -19.64 -1.93 10.67
N GLY A 126 -18.70 -2.87 10.67
CA GLY A 126 -18.89 -4.26 11.08
C GLY A 126 -19.38 -5.17 9.96
N GLU A 127 -19.68 -4.64 8.77
CA GLU A 127 -20.20 -5.41 7.65
C GLU A 127 -19.10 -5.93 6.73
N LEU A 128 -19.41 -7.03 6.05
CA LEU A 128 -18.61 -7.51 4.94
C LEU A 128 -18.94 -6.67 3.69
N VAL A 129 -17.93 -5.99 3.16
CA VAL A 129 -18.07 -5.08 2.01
C VAL A 129 -17.07 -5.43 0.91
N GLN A 130 -17.36 -4.99 -0.31
CA GLN A 130 -16.50 -5.10 -1.49
C GLN A 130 -16.32 -3.73 -2.15
N ILE A 131 -15.07 -3.40 -2.52
CA ILE A 131 -14.73 -2.22 -3.30
C ILE A 131 -14.04 -2.69 -4.59
N ASP A 132 -14.62 -2.32 -5.74
CA ASP A 132 -14.05 -2.68 -7.04
C ASP A 132 -13.00 -1.66 -7.52
N ASN A 133 -12.16 -2.09 -8.46
CA ASN A 133 -11.12 -1.28 -9.09
C ASN A 133 -10.12 -0.65 -8.10
N VAL A 134 -9.82 -1.36 -7.02
CA VAL A 134 -8.85 -0.95 -6.01
C VAL A 134 -7.44 -1.09 -6.55
N VAL A 135 -6.67 -0.01 -6.47
CA VAL A 135 -5.24 0.03 -6.81
C VAL A 135 -4.45 0.46 -5.56
N PHE A 136 -3.59 -0.42 -5.07
CA PHE A 136 -2.73 -0.13 -3.92
C PHE A 136 -1.57 0.80 -4.28
N GLY A 137 -1.30 1.79 -3.43
CA GLY A 137 -0.11 2.65 -3.59
C GLY A 137 1.20 1.92 -3.33
N ALA A 138 1.16 0.83 -2.56
CA ALA A 138 2.31 -0.01 -2.22
C ALA A 138 2.38 -1.29 -3.08
N ALA A 139 1.76 -1.30 -4.26
CA ALA A 139 1.94 -2.39 -5.22
C ALA A 139 3.43 -2.68 -5.40
N CYS A 140 3.77 -3.93 -5.66
CA CYS A 140 5.16 -4.36 -5.77
C CYS A 140 6.00 -4.35 -4.49
N SER A 141 5.32 -4.39 -3.34
CA SER A 141 5.92 -4.72 -2.04
C SER A 141 5.21 -5.93 -1.43
N ASN A 142 5.66 -6.39 -0.27
CA ASN A 142 4.96 -7.42 0.49
C ASN A 142 4.16 -6.79 1.63
N PHE A 143 3.00 -7.38 1.94
CA PHE A 143 2.26 -7.03 3.14
C PHE A 143 3.10 -7.31 4.39
N LEU A 144 3.12 -6.35 5.30
CA LEU A 144 3.74 -6.42 6.61
C LEU A 144 2.64 -6.47 7.66
N GLY A 145 2.89 -7.20 8.76
CA GLY A 145 2.01 -7.16 9.92
C GLY A 145 2.04 -5.78 10.59
N ASN A 146 0.93 -5.45 11.27
CA ASN A 146 0.74 -4.18 11.96
C ASN A 146 0.96 -2.95 11.06
N THR A 147 0.44 -3.00 9.83
CA THR A 147 0.69 -1.97 8.82
C THR A 147 -0.61 -1.61 8.08
N ALA A 148 -0.81 -0.30 7.89
CA ALA A 148 -1.89 0.24 7.07
C ALA A 148 -1.42 0.42 5.62
N TYR A 149 -2.29 0.08 4.67
CA TYR A 149 -2.02 0.20 3.23
C TYR A 149 -3.08 1.07 2.58
N GLY A 150 -2.66 2.22 2.05
CA GLY A 150 -3.51 3.12 1.28
C GLY A 150 -3.77 2.58 -0.13
N PHE A 151 -4.98 2.78 -0.59
CA PHE A 151 -5.40 2.45 -1.95
C PHE A 151 -6.27 3.54 -2.55
N THR A 152 -6.43 3.47 -3.88
CA THR A 152 -7.37 4.32 -4.61
C THR A 152 -8.39 3.45 -5.36
N SER A 153 -9.61 3.95 -5.49
CA SER A 153 -10.62 3.41 -6.40
C SER A 153 -11.44 4.58 -6.94
N ASN A 154 -11.58 4.69 -8.27
CA ASN A 154 -12.34 5.75 -8.93
C ASN A 154 -11.98 7.19 -8.46
N SER A 155 -10.70 7.45 -8.16
CA SER A 155 -10.17 8.73 -7.62
C SER A 155 -10.51 9.02 -6.14
N GLU A 156 -11.16 8.09 -5.46
CA GLU A 156 -11.37 8.12 -4.02
C GLU A 156 -10.27 7.31 -3.33
N THR A 157 -9.97 7.64 -2.07
CA THR A 157 -8.92 6.98 -1.29
C THR A 157 -9.54 6.17 -0.17
N GLY A 158 -9.02 4.97 0.06
CA GLY A 158 -9.36 4.14 1.21
C GLY A 158 -8.10 3.55 1.82
N THR A 159 -8.27 2.88 2.97
CA THR A 159 -7.18 2.21 3.68
C THR A 159 -7.61 0.81 4.08
N ILE A 160 -6.70 -0.16 3.96
CA ILE A 160 -6.82 -1.43 4.66
C ILE A 160 -5.83 -1.48 5.82
N TYR A 161 -6.08 -2.36 6.78
CA TYR A 161 -5.12 -2.67 7.83
C TYR A 161 -4.82 -4.16 7.90
N VAL A 162 -3.53 -4.48 7.90
CA VAL A 162 -3.02 -5.84 8.03
C VAL A 162 -2.41 -5.98 9.41
N LYS A 163 -3.08 -6.72 10.31
CA LYS A 163 -2.54 -7.00 11.65
C LYS A 163 -1.38 -7.99 11.61
N THR A 164 -0.58 -8.02 12.68
CA THR A 164 0.42 -9.07 12.90
C THR A 164 -0.21 -10.46 12.88
N GLY A 165 0.40 -11.39 12.17
CA GLY A 165 -0.07 -12.77 12.02
C GLY A 165 -1.32 -12.89 11.14
N SER A 166 -1.62 -11.88 10.32
CA SER A 166 -2.60 -12.03 9.24
C SER A 166 -2.08 -13.04 8.21
N PRO A 167 -2.95 -13.86 7.59
CA PRO A 167 -2.58 -14.71 6.45
C PRO A 167 -1.99 -13.94 5.25
N LEU A 168 -2.22 -12.62 5.17
CA LEU A 168 -1.64 -11.78 4.13
C LEU A 168 -0.18 -11.41 4.38
N GLU A 169 0.31 -11.51 5.61
CA GLU A 169 1.68 -11.10 5.95
C GLU A 169 2.72 -11.89 5.13
N GLY A 170 3.61 -11.18 4.44
CA GLY A 170 4.61 -11.72 3.53
C GLY A 170 4.11 -11.99 2.10
N SER A 171 2.81 -11.93 1.83
CA SER A 171 2.27 -12.04 0.48
C SER A 171 2.44 -10.73 -0.31
N LEU A 172 2.47 -10.83 -1.64
CA LEU A 172 2.63 -9.70 -2.55
C LEU A 172 1.40 -8.79 -2.46
N VAL A 173 1.64 -7.48 -2.27
CA VAL A 173 0.59 -6.47 -2.42
C VAL A 173 0.12 -6.48 -3.87
N PRO A 174 -1.19 -6.64 -4.14
CA PRO A 174 -1.70 -6.83 -5.49
C PRO A 174 -1.21 -5.78 -6.48
N ILE A 175 -0.87 -6.25 -7.67
CA ILE A 175 -0.40 -5.43 -8.77
C ILE A 175 -1.60 -5.15 -9.69
N GLY A 176 -1.85 -3.87 -9.95
CA GLY A 176 -2.98 -3.44 -10.77
C GLY A 176 -4.27 -3.32 -9.99
N SER A 177 -5.39 -3.25 -10.72
CA SER A 177 -6.72 -3.09 -10.14
C SER A 177 -7.32 -4.43 -9.72
N ILE A 178 -7.85 -4.48 -8.51
CA ILE A 178 -8.51 -5.64 -7.93
C ILE A 178 -9.93 -5.32 -7.46
N SER A 179 -10.71 -6.37 -7.18
CA SER A 179 -11.89 -6.31 -6.32
C SER A 179 -11.47 -6.69 -4.89
N LEU A 180 -11.57 -5.74 -3.98
CA LEU A 180 -11.16 -5.88 -2.59
C LEU A 180 -12.37 -6.16 -1.72
N THR A 181 -12.41 -7.32 -1.07
CA THR A 181 -13.39 -7.63 -0.02
C THR A 181 -12.76 -7.46 1.36
N GLY A 182 -13.55 -7.10 2.37
CA GLY A 182 -13.05 -7.03 3.74
C GLY A 182 -14.14 -6.68 4.73
N ILE A 183 -13.82 -6.81 6.01
CA ILE A 183 -14.70 -6.28 7.06
C ILE A 183 -14.46 -4.79 7.21
N MET A 184 -15.52 -3.99 7.12
CA MET A 184 -15.45 -2.56 7.43
C MET A 184 -15.27 -2.36 8.94
N SER A 185 -14.18 -1.76 9.37
CA SER A 185 -13.83 -1.49 10.78
C SER A 185 -13.41 -0.03 10.97
N GLN A 186 -13.25 0.38 12.23
CA GLN A 186 -12.73 1.69 12.59
C GLN A 186 -11.61 1.54 13.63
N PHE A 187 -10.63 2.43 13.58
CA PHE A 187 -9.67 2.62 14.67
C PHE A 187 -9.24 4.08 14.73
N THR A 188 -9.68 4.76 15.79
CA THR A 188 -9.38 6.17 16.01
C THR A 188 -9.33 6.51 17.50
N PHE A 189 -8.68 7.63 17.82
CA PHE A 189 -8.73 8.26 19.14
C PHE A 189 -9.50 9.58 19.13
N SER A 190 -10.08 9.95 17.98
CA SER A 190 -10.87 11.17 17.80
C SER A 190 -12.24 11.04 18.47
N SER A 191 -12.78 12.18 18.92
CA SER A 191 -14.14 12.28 19.47
C SER A 191 -14.84 13.54 18.92
N PRO A 192 -15.95 13.43 18.17
CA PRO A 192 -16.60 12.18 17.75
C PRO A 192 -15.71 11.33 16.81
N ALA A 193 -15.89 10.00 16.83
CA ALA A 193 -15.16 9.05 16.00
C ALA A 193 -15.68 9.09 14.55
N ASN A 194 -15.27 10.09 13.79
CA ASN A 194 -15.70 10.31 12.39
C ASN A 194 -14.56 10.12 11.37
N ASP A 195 -13.49 9.45 11.79
CA ASP A 195 -12.29 9.16 11.01
C ASP A 195 -11.77 7.74 11.33
N GLY A 196 -10.67 7.31 10.69
CA GLY A 196 -10.03 6.03 11.01
C GLY A 196 -10.75 4.78 10.48
N TYR A 197 -11.69 4.93 9.54
CA TYR A 197 -12.32 3.80 8.85
C TYR A 197 -11.30 3.04 7.99
N GLN A 198 -11.32 1.72 8.12
CA GLN A 198 -10.37 0.81 7.47
C GLN A 198 -11.02 -0.53 7.12
N LEU A 199 -10.73 -1.07 5.93
CA LEU A 199 -11.11 -2.44 5.59
C LEU A 199 -10.13 -3.43 6.24
N LEU A 200 -10.66 -4.56 6.70
CA LEU A 200 -9.89 -5.68 7.22
C LEU A 200 -10.09 -6.90 6.30
N PRO A 201 -9.24 -7.09 5.27
CA PRO A 201 -9.22 -8.31 4.48
C PRO A 201 -8.84 -9.50 5.36
N ARG A 202 -9.51 -10.63 5.16
CA ARG A 202 -9.35 -11.85 5.98
C ARG A 202 -8.18 -12.68 5.50
N ASP A 203 -8.10 -12.93 4.21
CA ASP A 203 -7.10 -13.77 3.57
C ASP A 203 -6.94 -13.40 2.08
N ILE A 204 -6.08 -14.12 1.35
CA ILE A 204 -5.79 -13.81 -0.06
C ILE A 204 -7.03 -13.88 -0.96
N SER A 205 -8.07 -14.63 -0.58
CA SER A 205 -9.32 -14.74 -1.35
C SER A 205 -10.12 -13.44 -1.33
N ASP A 206 -9.84 -12.55 -0.36
CA ASP A 206 -10.43 -11.21 -0.28
C ASP A 206 -9.70 -10.20 -1.20
N LEU A 207 -8.57 -10.59 -1.81
CA LEU A 207 -7.81 -9.80 -2.79
C LEU A 207 -8.05 -10.30 -4.22
N GLY A 208 -9.32 -10.38 -4.63
CA GLY A 208 -9.71 -10.94 -5.93
C GLY A 208 -9.32 -10.03 -7.09
N SER A 209 -8.83 -10.56 -8.21
CA SER A 209 -8.53 -9.74 -9.39
C SER A 209 -9.81 -9.31 -10.12
N SER A 210 -9.77 -8.15 -10.79
CA SER A 210 -10.80 -7.78 -11.78
C SER A 210 -10.73 -8.67 -13.03
N ALA A 211 -9.60 -9.33 -13.24
CA ALA A 211 -9.42 -10.39 -14.23
C ALA A 211 -9.48 -11.77 -13.55
N THR A 212 -9.68 -12.83 -14.34
CA THR A 212 -9.73 -14.21 -13.85
C THR A 212 -8.39 -14.78 -13.39
N PHE A 213 -7.33 -13.98 -13.39
CA PHE A 213 -5.95 -14.37 -13.09
C PHE A 213 -5.14 -13.18 -12.52
N ASN A 214 -3.98 -13.48 -11.93
CA ASN A 214 -3.17 -12.53 -11.16
C ASN A 214 -1.72 -12.45 -11.62
N PHE A 215 -1.08 -11.31 -11.36
CA PHE A 215 0.37 -11.18 -11.38
C PHE A 215 0.96 -11.81 -10.11
N ASN A 216 1.98 -12.66 -10.27
CA ASN A 216 2.72 -13.28 -9.17
C ASN A 216 4.02 -12.55 -8.83
N SER A 217 4.47 -11.65 -9.71
CA SER A 217 5.66 -10.85 -9.52
C SER A 217 5.47 -9.46 -10.12
N CYS A 218 6.29 -8.54 -9.65
CA CYS A 218 6.50 -7.26 -10.31
C CYS A 218 7.08 -7.43 -11.71
N VAL A 219 7.04 -6.32 -12.44
CA VAL A 219 7.72 -6.20 -13.72
C VAL A 219 9.15 -5.76 -13.43
N GLU A 220 10.08 -6.71 -13.55
CA GLU A 220 11.49 -6.48 -13.26
C GLU A 220 12.27 -6.15 -14.53
N GLN A 221 13.21 -5.21 -14.42
CA GLN A 221 14.09 -4.82 -15.51
C GLN A 221 15.41 -5.59 -15.45
N ILE A 222 15.78 -6.23 -16.55
CA ILE A 222 17.05 -6.96 -16.71
C ILE A 222 17.72 -6.62 -18.05
N ASN A 223 18.94 -7.12 -18.26
CA ASN A 223 19.69 -6.99 -19.53
C ASN A 223 19.77 -5.54 -20.05
N ILE A 224 20.00 -4.60 -19.14
CA ILE A 224 20.01 -3.17 -19.44
C ILE A 224 21.22 -2.82 -20.31
N THR A 225 20.96 -2.19 -21.46
CA THR A 225 21.96 -1.57 -22.33
C THR A 225 21.66 -0.08 -22.48
N SER A 226 22.48 0.63 -23.25
CA SER A 226 22.22 2.05 -23.55
C SER A 226 21.03 2.26 -24.50
N THR A 227 20.52 1.22 -25.16
CA THR A 227 19.44 1.35 -26.15
C THR A 227 18.36 0.26 -26.02
N SER A 228 18.44 -0.58 -24.99
CA SER A 228 17.49 -1.66 -24.75
C SER A 228 17.48 -2.10 -23.30
N PHE A 229 16.43 -2.82 -22.93
CA PHE A 229 16.37 -3.66 -21.73
C PHE A 229 15.25 -4.70 -21.92
N ASP A 230 15.26 -5.73 -21.10
CA ASP A 230 14.17 -6.69 -21.02
C ASP A 230 13.35 -6.43 -19.77
N LEU A 231 12.04 -6.63 -19.87
CA LEU A 231 11.10 -6.64 -18.75
C LEU A 231 10.59 -8.06 -18.55
N VAL A 232 10.64 -8.54 -17.31
CA VAL A 232 10.20 -9.90 -16.96
C VAL A 232 9.18 -9.86 -15.84
N TRP A 233 8.16 -10.70 -15.94
CA TRP A 233 7.15 -10.88 -14.89
C TRP A 233 6.53 -12.27 -14.97
N THR A 234 5.75 -12.62 -13.95
CA THR A 234 5.03 -13.90 -13.89
C THR A 234 3.56 -13.72 -13.54
N THR A 235 2.73 -14.64 -14.02
CA THR A 235 1.30 -14.72 -13.71
C THR A 235 0.95 -16.12 -13.19
N ASP A 236 -0.18 -16.24 -12.51
CA ASP A 236 -0.69 -17.54 -12.04
C ASP A 236 -1.33 -18.38 -13.17
N SER A 237 -1.63 -17.75 -14.30
CA SER A 237 -2.28 -18.36 -15.46
C SER A 237 -1.59 -17.96 -16.76
N ALA A 238 -1.53 -18.89 -17.72
CA ALA A 238 -0.82 -18.67 -18.97
C ALA A 238 -1.58 -17.69 -19.88
N GLY A 239 -0.91 -16.62 -20.31
CA GLY A 239 -1.49 -15.61 -21.21
C GLY A 239 -0.48 -14.95 -22.11
N SER A 240 -0.93 -13.95 -22.86
CA SER A 240 -0.06 -13.20 -23.78
C SER A 240 0.92 -12.27 -23.06
N THR A 241 2.07 -11.99 -23.67
CA THR A 241 3.09 -11.07 -23.16
C THR A 241 2.99 -9.72 -23.87
N ASN A 242 2.50 -8.69 -23.18
CA ASN A 242 2.34 -7.36 -23.77
C ASN A 242 2.72 -6.23 -22.80
N ILE A 243 3.05 -5.07 -23.37
CA ILE A 243 3.27 -3.83 -22.61
C ILE A 243 2.69 -2.62 -23.34
N ARG A 244 2.43 -1.55 -22.61
CA ARG A 244 2.25 -0.19 -23.12
C ARG A 244 3.27 0.74 -22.48
N TYR A 245 3.89 1.64 -23.24
CA TYR A 245 4.98 2.45 -22.72
C TYR A 245 5.04 3.88 -23.28
N GLY A 246 5.77 4.76 -22.60
CA GLY A 246 5.97 6.15 -22.99
C GLY A 246 7.13 6.82 -22.25
N LEU A 247 7.42 8.07 -22.58
CA LEU A 247 8.32 8.94 -21.82
C LEU A 247 7.61 9.64 -20.66
N THR A 248 6.27 9.53 -20.61
CA THR A 248 5.43 10.05 -19.53
C THR A 248 4.44 8.99 -19.05
N ASN A 249 3.74 9.26 -17.94
CA ASN A 249 2.61 8.44 -17.46
C ASN A 249 1.45 8.30 -18.47
N SER A 250 1.45 9.06 -19.58
CA SER A 250 0.46 8.93 -20.65
C SER A 250 0.69 7.71 -21.54
N LEU A 251 1.86 7.07 -21.42
CA LEU A 251 2.25 5.90 -22.21
C LEU A 251 2.09 6.12 -23.72
N GLU A 252 2.52 7.30 -24.19
CA GLU A 252 2.23 7.83 -25.52
C GLU A 252 2.97 7.14 -26.67
N LEU A 253 3.94 6.27 -26.38
CA LEU A 253 4.65 5.48 -27.40
C LEU A 253 3.86 4.21 -27.80
N GLY A 254 2.81 3.87 -27.06
CA GLY A 254 1.82 2.85 -27.44
C GLY A 254 2.17 1.43 -26.99
N ASP A 255 1.52 0.45 -27.64
CA ASP A 255 1.55 -0.96 -27.26
C ASP A 255 2.61 -1.77 -28.02
N ILE A 256 3.29 -2.67 -27.31
CA ILE A 256 4.07 -3.76 -27.89
C ILE A 256 3.39 -5.08 -27.49
N ASN A 257 2.92 -5.82 -28.48
CA ASN A 257 2.25 -7.10 -28.31
C ASN A 257 3.13 -8.22 -28.84
N SER A 258 3.64 -9.07 -27.95
CA SER A 258 4.38 -10.28 -28.33
C SER A 258 3.46 -11.50 -28.43
N GLY A 259 2.23 -11.40 -27.93
CA GLY A 259 1.27 -12.50 -27.95
C GLY A 259 1.75 -13.70 -27.12
N GLY A 260 1.45 -14.90 -27.59
CA GLY A 260 1.84 -16.15 -26.91
C GLY A 260 0.90 -16.54 -25.76
N SER A 261 1.31 -17.58 -25.02
CA SER A 261 0.59 -18.11 -23.86
C SER A 261 1.61 -18.72 -22.90
N THR A 262 2.01 -17.97 -21.87
CA THR A 262 3.04 -18.36 -20.88
C THR A 262 2.68 -17.78 -19.52
N THR A 263 3.20 -18.39 -18.45
CA THR A 263 3.18 -17.84 -17.08
C THR A 263 4.46 -17.09 -16.72
N SER A 264 5.51 -17.23 -17.55
CA SER A 264 6.77 -16.49 -17.43
C SER A 264 6.95 -15.62 -18.66
N HIS A 265 6.83 -14.32 -18.46
CA HIS A 265 6.79 -13.31 -19.49
C HIS A 265 8.15 -12.64 -19.65
N THR A 266 8.52 -12.32 -20.89
CA THR A 266 9.70 -11.52 -21.21
C THR A 266 9.38 -10.62 -22.39
N MET A 267 9.54 -9.31 -22.19
CA MET A 267 9.34 -8.29 -23.21
C MET A 267 10.62 -7.49 -23.39
N GLN A 268 11.17 -7.48 -24.61
CA GLN A 268 12.34 -6.68 -24.92
C GLN A 268 11.92 -5.33 -25.52
N LEU A 269 12.40 -4.24 -24.92
CA LEU A 269 12.32 -2.91 -25.52
C LEU A 269 13.67 -2.60 -26.17
N THR A 270 13.65 -2.16 -27.43
CA THR A 270 14.84 -1.79 -28.20
C THR A 270 14.68 -0.40 -28.81
N SER A 271 15.73 0.08 -29.48
CA SER A 271 15.73 1.41 -30.13
C SER A 271 15.44 2.56 -29.16
N LEU A 272 15.83 2.39 -27.89
CA LEU A 272 15.69 3.38 -26.85
C LEU A 272 16.85 4.39 -26.86
N SER A 273 16.65 5.52 -26.21
CA SER A 273 17.69 6.54 -26.02
C SER A 273 18.54 6.20 -24.80
N PRO A 274 19.87 6.41 -24.82
CA PRO A 274 20.73 6.28 -23.65
C PRO A 274 20.36 7.26 -22.53
N ALA A 275 20.55 6.83 -21.27
CA ALA A 275 20.23 7.62 -20.08
C ALA A 275 18.79 8.19 -20.06
N ALA A 276 17.83 7.43 -20.60
CA ALA A 276 16.44 7.85 -20.67
C ALA A 276 15.56 6.96 -19.78
N PHE A 277 14.49 7.57 -19.26
CA PHE A 277 13.48 6.90 -18.47
C PHE A 277 12.23 6.62 -19.30
N TYR A 278 11.63 5.45 -19.08
CA TYR A 278 10.44 4.97 -19.76
C TYR A 278 9.43 4.51 -18.73
N TYR A 279 8.22 5.05 -18.82
CA TYR A 279 7.06 4.58 -18.08
C TYR A 279 6.48 3.39 -18.81
N VAL A 280 6.27 2.27 -18.12
CA VAL A 280 5.75 1.04 -18.73
C VAL A 280 4.64 0.46 -17.88
N LYS A 281 3.60 -0.05 -18.54
CA LYS A 281 2.51 -0.84 -17.98
C LYS A 281 2.46 -2.17 -18.70
N ALA A 282 2.79 -3.27 -18.02
CA ALA A 282 2.61 -4.61 -18.55
C ALA A 282 1.14 -5.00 -18.53
N TYR A 283 0.74 -5.84 -19.48
CA TYR A 283 -0.57 -6.49 -19.44
C TYR A 283 -0.53 -7.86 -20.09
N THR A 284 -1.30 -8.77 -19.49
CA THR A 284 -1.48 -10.13 -19.97
C THR A 284 -2.94 -10.27 -20.39
N THR A 285 -3.22 -10.96 -21.49
CA THR A 285 -4.58 -11.24 -21.97
C THR A 285 -4.79 -12.76 -22.00
N ILE A 286 -5.92 -13.21 -21.46
CA ILE A 286 -6.38 -14.60 -21.50
C ILE A 286 -7.83 -14.60 -22.00
N GLY A 287 -8.06 -15.05 -23.23
CA GLY A 287 -9.38 -14.97 -23.85
C GLY A 287 -9.86 -13.52 -23.97
N THR A 288 -10.93 -13.18 -23.24
CA THR A 288 -11.49 -11.82 -23.18
C THR A 288 -10.99 -10.99 -22.00
N ASP A 289 -10.30 -11.61 -21.04
CA ASP A 289 -9.88 -10.97 -19.81
C ASP A 289 -8.47 -10.40 -19.95
N THR A 290 -8.22 -9.26 -19.31
CA THR A 290 -6.90 -8.63 -19.31
C THR A 290 -6.56 -8.14 -17.91
N ALA A 291 -5.41 -8.59 -17.40
CA ALA A 291 -4.83 -8.09 -16.17
C ALA A 291 -3.73 -7.10 -16.52
N PHE A 292 -3.60 -6.05 -15.72
CA PHE A 292 -2.62 -4.99 -15.92
C PHE A 292 -1.70 -4.86 -14.71
N SER A 293 -0.44 -4.54 -14.94
CA SER A 293 0.42 -4.03 -13.88
C SER A 293 0.06 -2.58 -13.52
N GLY A 294 0.72 -2.04 -12.50
CA GLY A 294 0.86 -0.59 -12.34
C GLY A 294 1.70 0.04 -13.46
N ILE A 295 1.76 1.37 -13.50
CA ILE A 295 2.76 2.07 -14.32
C ILE A 295 4.03 2.22 -13.49
N GLU A 296 5.13 1.67 -13.99
CA GLU A 296 6.45 1.72 -13.35
C GLU A 296 7.48 2.43 -14.25
N LEU A 297 8.56 2.91 -13.65
CA LEU A 297 9.61 3.67 -14.31
C LEU A 297 10.88 2.83 -14.48
N TYR A 298 11.34 2.70 -15.72
CA TYR A 298 12.54 1.94 -16.10
C TYR A 298 13.55 2.82 -16.81
N SER A 299 14.84 2.47 -16.79
CA SER A 299 15.89 3.31 -17.39
C SER A 299 16.85 2.54 -18.28
N THR A 300 17.30 3.13 -19.37
CA THR A 300 18.46 2.64 -20.12
C THR A 300 19.77 3.03 -19.43
N ALA A 301 20.82 2.25 -19.68
CA ALA A 301 22.15 2.65 -19.24
C ALA A 301 22.58 3.96 -19.93
N SER A 302 23.39 4.76 -19.24
CA SER A 302 23.99 5.93 -19.87
C SER A 302 25.14 5.55 -20.81
N ASN A 303 25.53 6.48 -21.69
CA ASN A 303 26.78 6.36 -22.45
C ASN A 303 28.04 6.67 -21.62
N SER A 304 27.89 6.86 -20.29
CA SER A 304 29.04 7.04 -19.41
C SER A 304 29.93 5.81 -19.49
N SER A 305 31.25 6.03 -19.45
CA SER A 305 32.21 4.95 -19.27
C SER A 305 32.09 4.26 -17.91
N GLY A 306 31.32 4.85 -16.98
CA GLY A 306 31.28 4.41 -15.59
C GLY A 306 32.58 4.72 -14.83
N GLU A 307 33.54 5.40 -15.44
CA GLU A 307 34.79 5.76 -14.79
C GLU A 307 34.54 6.81 -13.71
N ILE A 308 34.75 6.41 -12.45
CA ILE A 308 34.77 7.31 -11.31
C ILE A 308 36.22 7.60 -10.97
N LYS A 309 36.58 8.89 -10.97
CA LYS A 309 37.91 9.33 -10.55
C LYS A 309 37.80 10.00 -9.20
N VAL A 310 38.54 9.46 -8.24
CA VAL A 310 38.59 9.95 -6.87
C VAL A 310 39.94 10.59 -6.63
N TYR A 311 39.92 11.84 -6.19
CA TYR A 311 41.10 12.62 -5.86
C TYR A 311 41.02 13.09 -4.42
N PHE A 312 42.19 13.27 -3.80
CA PHE A 312 42.32 13.79 -2.44
C PHE A 312 43.11 15.10 -2.47
N ASN A 313 42.66 16.07 -1.68
CA ASN A 313 43.31 17.38 -1.52
C ASN A 313 44.27 17.43 -0.31
N ASN A 314 44.47 16.30 0.37
CA ASN A 314 45.42 16.14 1.47
C ASN A 314 46.22 14.84 1.25
N PRO A 315 47.46 14.74 1.76
CA PRO A 315 48.25 13.52 1.68
C PRO A 315 47.49 12.30 2.20
N VAL A 316 47.62 11.18 1.50
CA VAL A 316 46.95 9.92 1.84
C VAL A 316 47.99 8.85 2.13
N ASP A 317 47.78 8.07 3.19
CA ASP A 317 48.55 6.85 3.44
C ASP A 317 48.00 5.72 2.57
N THR A 318 48.72 5.37 1.50
CA THR A 318 48.32 4.29 0.59
C THR A 318 48.72 2.90 1.10
N SER A 319 49.49 2.79 2.18
CA SER A 319 49.93 1.49 2.70
C SER A 319 48.79 0.61 3.25
N VAL A 320 47.64 1.24 3.56
CA VAL A 320 46.42 0.56 4.01
C VAL A 320 45.45 0.23 2.88
N SER A 321 45.77 0.60 1.63
CA SER A 321 44.96 0.29 0.45
C SER A 321 45.02 -1.22 0.13
N THR A 322 43.86 -1.84 -0.08
CA THR A 322 43.75 -3.22 -0.57
C THR A 322 43.29 -3.28 -2.04
N GLY A 323 43.33 -2.15 -2.75
CA GLY A 323 42.80 -2.00 -4.10
C GLY A 323 43.55 -0.93 -4.89
N THR A 324 42.81 -0.03 -5.52
CA THR A 324 43.41 1.12 -6.23
C THR A 324 43.85 2.19 -5.23
N ASP A 325 45.14 2.54 -5.28
CA ASP A 325 45.68 3.60 -4.42
C ASP A 325 45.01 4.95 -4.67
N ALA A 326 44.81 5.69 -3.58
CA ALA A 326 44.27 7.03 -3.60
C ALA A 326 45.20 8.00 -4.37
N ILE A 327 44.61 8.90 -5.16
CA ILE A 327 45.36 9.91 -5.90
C ILE A 327 45.34 11.22 -5.09
N TYR A 328 46.45 11.52 -4.42
CA TYR A 328 46.67 12.83 -3.80
C TYR A 328 47.12 13.86 -4.85
N LEU A 329 46.48 15.03 -4.85
CA LEU A 329 46.84 16.17 -5.70
C LEU A 329 47.46 17.27 -4.85
N ASP A 330 48.79 17.37 -4.88
CA ASP A 330 49.54 18.37 -4.12
C ASP A 330 49.35 19.77 -4.70
N GLY A 331 48.53 20.59 -4.03
CA GLY A 331 48.26 21.98 -4.41
C GLY A 331 47.50 22.19 -5.73
N THR A 332 47.13 21.13 -6.46
CA THR A 332 46.55 21.18 -7.82
C THR A 332 45.12 20.65 -7.91
N PHE A 333 44.46 20.48 -6.76
CA PHE A 333 43.12 19.90 -6.68
C PHE A 333 42.07 20.74 -7.43
N ASN A 334 42.06 22.05 -7.20
CA ASN A 334 41.11 22.96 -7.85
C ASN A 334 41.38 23.13 -9.34
N ASP A 335 42.66 23.17 -9.74
CA ASP A 335 43.06 23.15 -11.16
C ASP A 335 42.53 21.91 -11.87
N THR A 336 42.58 20.76 -11.20
CA THR A 336 42.09 19.48 -11.74
C THR A 336 40.58 19.51 -11.92
N ILE A 337 39.82 20.02 -10.94
CA ILE A 337 38.36 20.20 -11.06
C ILE A 337 38.04 21.13 -12.23
N ALA A 338 38.69 22.29 -12.29
CA ALA A 338 38.48 23.27 -13.36
C ALA A 338 38.82 22.67 -14.73
N ALA A 339 39.87 21.86 -14.84
CA ALA A 339 40.21 21.15 -16.07
C ALA A 339 39.13 20.14 -16.48
N TYR A 340 38.53 19.39 -15.54
CA TYR A 340 37.42 18.48 -15.85
C TYR A 340 36.17 19.24 -16.30
N ILE A 341 35.82 20.34 -15.63
CA ILE A 341 34.73 21.24 -16.06
C ILE A 341 35.02 21.79 -17.47
N GLY A 342 36.28 22.16 -17.74
CA GLY A 342 36.74 22.63 -19.04
C GLY A 342 36.58 21.61 -20.18
N ARG A 343 36.58 20.31 -19.88
CA ARG A 343 36.41 19.22 -20.86
C ARG A 343 34.95 18.98 -21.26
N ALA A 344 33.99 19.49 -20.50
CA ALA A 344 32.58 19.27 -20.79
C ALA A 344 32.15 19.97 -22.08
N GLN A 345 31.34 19.27 -22.87
CA GLN A 345 30.85 19.75 -24.17
C GLN A 345 29.34 19.97 -24.19
N ASN A 346 28.56 19.23 -23.41
CA ASN A 346 27.10 19.24 -23.48
C ASN A 346 26.45 19.56 -22.13
N THR A 347 26.76 18.79 -21.09
CA THR A 347 26.17 18.95 -19.75
C THR A 347 27.21 18.78 -18.65
N ILE A 348 26.95 19.38 -17.49
CA ILE A 348 27.64 19.09 -16.22
C ILE A 348 26.62 19.05 -15.10
N ASP A 349 26.68 18.01 -14.27
CA ASP A 349 26.02 17.95 -12.97
C ASP A 349 27.07 18.11 -11.86
N LEU A 350 26.90 19.11 -11.01
CA LEU A 350 27.81 19.42 -9.90
C LEU A 350 27.06 19.34 -8.58
N SER A 351 27.62 18.58 -7.64
CA SER A 351 27.21 18.58 -6.23
C SER A 351 28.42 18.97 -5.40
N ILE A 352 28.44 20.19 -4.86
CA ILE A 352 29.58 20.73 -4.11
C ILE A 352 29.11 21.12 -2.71
N TYR A 353 29.71 20.52 -1.69
CA TYR A 353 29.33 20.79 -0.30
C TYR A 353 29.49 22.27 0.08
N ASN A 354 30.67 22.86 -0.19
CA ASN A 354 30.90 24.28 -0.02
C ASN A 354 31.82 24.82 -1.13
N ASN A 355 31.46 25.96 -1.72
CA ASN A 355 32.25 26.57 -2.79
C ASN A 355 32.69 28.01 -2.46
N ASN A 356 33.95 28.13 -2.06
CA ASN A 356 34.63 29.38 -1.75
C ASN A 356 35.83 29.62 -2.68
N ASN A 357 35.86 28.99 -3.86
CA ASN A 357 36.98 29.08 -4.78
C ASN A 357 36.58 29.71 -6.12
N SER A 358 37.13 30.89 -6.42
CA SER A 358 36.79 31.67 -7.61
C SER A 358 37.13 30.93 -8.90
N MET A 359 38.23 30.17 -8.94
CA MET A 359 38.63 29.40 -10.13
C MET A 359 37.59 28.34 -10.51
N ILE A 360 36.97 27.68 -9.52
CA ILE A 360 35.91 26.71 -9.80
C ILE A 360 34.71 27.44 -10.42
N VAL A 361 34.26 28.55 -9.84
CA VAL A 361 33.14 29.34 -10.36
C VAL A 361 33.44 29.91 -11.76
N ASP A 362 34.64 30.46 -11.97
CA ASP A 362 35.10 30.95 -13.26
C ASP A 362 35.08 29.85 -14.33
N SER A 363 35.47 28.62 -13.97
CA SER A 363 35.43 27.47 -14.88
C SER A 363 34.01 27.04 -15.23
N ILE A 364 33.07 27.12 -14.27
CA ILE A 364 31.64 26.84 -14.45
C ILE A 364 31.03 27.89 -15.39
N ASN A 365 31.25 29.17 -15.12
CA ASN A 365 30.82 30.28 -15.97
C ASN A 365 31.40 30.16 -17.38
N ALA A 366 32.68 29.80 -17.50
CA ALA A 366 33.30 29.56 -18.79
C ALA A 366 32.66 28.38 -19.53
N ALA A 367 32.25 27.31 -18.83
CA ALA A 367 31.52 26.19 -19.44
C ALA A 367 30.12 26.62 -19.91
N TYR A 368 29.39 27.35 -19.09
CA TYR A 368 28.08 27.91 -19.43
C TYR A 368 28.16 28.82 -20.67
N ASN A 369 29.16 29.71 -20.73
CA ASN A 369 29.41 30.58 -21.88
C ASN A 369 29.75 29.83 -23.17
N ARG A 370 30.24 28.58 -23.08
CA ARG A 370 30.43 27.69 -24.24
C ARG A 370 29.14 26.98 -24.66
N GLY A 371 28.02 27.19 -23.96
CA GLY A 371 26.73 26.55 -24.21
C GLY A 371 26.54 25.22 -23.48
N VAL A 372 27.38 24.89 -22.49
CA VAL A 372 27.21 23.69 -21.67
C VAL A 372 26.06 23.91 -20.70
N ASN A 373 25.11 22.97 -20.65
CA ASN A 373 24.01 23.02 -19.69
C ASN A 373 24.49 22.58 -18.30
N ILE A 374 24.20 23.38 -17.27
CA ILE A 374 24.75 23.18 -15.93
C ILE A 374 23.61 22.98 -14.94
N ARG A 375 23.71 21.90 -14.16
CA ARG A 375 22.94 21.69 -12.94
C ARG A 375 23.90 21.73 -11.76
N TYR A 376 23.61 22.58 -10.80
CA TYR A 376 24.43 22.77 -9.61
C TYR A 376 23.59 22.55 -8.35
N VAL A 377 24.17 21.86 -7.38
CA VAL A 377 23.57 21.65 -6.05
C VAL A 377 24.65 21.92 -5.00
N SER A 378 24.31 22.67 -3.95
CA SER A 378 25.19 22.90 -2.81
C SER A 378 24.47 22.83 -1.46
N GLU A 379 25.24 22.70 -0.37
CA GLU A 379 24.71 22.79 0.98
C GLU A 379 24.50 24.27 1.35
N SER A 380 23.26 24.60 1.69
CA SER A 380 22.83 25.96 2.04
C SER A 380 23.30 26.42 3.43
N ALA A 381 23.59 25.48 4.34
CA ALA A 381 23.95 25.76 5.73
C ALA A 381 25.42 26.15 5.93
N VAL A 382 26.24 26.15 4.88
CA VAL A 382 27.67 26.47 4.93
C VAL A 382 28.02 27.68 4.08
N ALA A 383 29.17 28.31 4.36
CA ALA A 383 29.62 29.46 3.59
C ALA A 383 29.98 29.05 2.16
N ASN A 384 29.36 29.74 1.20
CA ASN A 384 29.53 29.58 -0.24
C ASN A 384 29.83 30.95 -0.89
N THR A 385 30.97 31.55 -0.49
CA THR A 385 31.30 32.96 -0.77
C THR A 385 31.42 33.27 -2.24
N GLU A 386 31.75 32.29 -3.08
CA GLU A 386 31.98 32.50 -4.51
C GLU A 386 30.74 32.26 -5.38
N LEU A 387 29.65 31.69 -4.84
CA LEU A 387 28.43 31.47 -5.64
C LEU A 387 27.81 32.78 -6.14
N SER A 388 28.01 33.89 -5.42
CA SER A 388 27.58 35.22 -5.87
C SER A 388 28.24 35.70 -7.17
N ASN A 389 29.35 35.08 -7.57
CA ASN A 389 30.05 35.33 -8.82
C ASN A 389 29.63 34.38 -9.95
N MET A 390 28.71 33.44 -9.71
CA MET A 390 28.18 32.55 -10.74
C MET A 390 27.24 33.32 -11.67
N ASP A 391 27.21 32.95 -12.96
CA ASP A 391 26.29 33.55 -13.93
C ASP A 391 24.85 33.42 -13.43
N SER A 392 24.12 34.54 -13.42
CA SER A 392 22.77 34.61 -12.84
C SER A 392 21.74 33.72 -13.53
N ASN A 393 22.05 33.18 -14.72
CA ASN A 393 21.18 32.25 -15.43
C ASN A 393 21.44 30.78 -15.07
N ILE A 394 22.47 30.48 -14.30
CA ILE A 394 22.73 29.15 -13.75
C ILE A 394 21.96 29.05 -12.43
N GLY A 395 21.02 28.10 -12.32
CA GLY A 395 20.35 27.81 -11.06
C GLY A 395 21.25 27.01 -10.12
N TYR A 396 21.31 27.41 -8.84
CA TYR A 396 22.09 26.75 -7.79
C TYR A 396 21.43 26.79 -6.42
#